data_AF-A0A382ABA3-F1
#
_entry.id   AF-A0A382ABA3-F1
#
_cell.length_a   1.000
_cell.length_b   1.000
_cell.length_c   1.000
_cell.angle_alpha   90.00
_cell.angle_beta   90.00
_cell.angle_gamma   90.00
#
_symmetry.space_group_name_H-M   'P 1'
#
loop_
_entity.id
_entity.type
_entity.pdbx_description
1 polymer ?
#
loop_
_entity_poly.entity_id
_entity_poly.type
_entity_poly.pdbx_seq_one_letter_code
_entity_poly.pdbx_strand_id
1 'polypeptide(L)' 'MEATAFVPIGLGLIVIGAGLGIGKFAAAAAESIARQPEATDKIVGAVNLPLFLLEGVAILAEVFTFLMLIL' A
#
# COMPACT_ATOMS: atom_id res chain seq x y z
N MET A 1 -23.74 4.10 -19.93
CA MET A 1 -22.91 4.55 -18.79
C MET A 1 -21.57 4.94 -19.33
N GLU A 2 -21.05 6.11 -18.97
CA GLU A 2 -19.68 6.47 -19.32
C GLU A 2 -18.69 5.55 -18.60
N ALA A 3 -17.59 5.21 -19.27
CA ALA A 3 -16.58 4.26 -18.78
C ALA A 3 -15.95 4.68 -17.43
N THR A 4 -16.07 5.95 -17.07
CA THR A 4 -15.52 6.58 -15.86
C THR A 4 -16.47 6.53 -14.65
N ALA A 5 -17.71 6.06 -14.82
CA ALA A 5 -18.75 6.13 -13.77
C ALA A 5 -18.36 5.47 -12.43
N PHE A 6 -17.49 4.44 -12.46
CA PHE A 6 -17.04 3.71 -11.28
C PHE A 6 -15.64 4.08 -10.80
N VAL A 7 -14.96 5.03 -11.45
CA VAL A 7 -13.61 5.47 -11.08
C VAL A 7 -13.50 5.89 -9.61
N PRO A 8 -14.41 6.70 -9.03
CA PRO A 8 -14.31 7.10 -7.62
C PRO A 8 -14.39 5.92 -6.65
N ILE A 9 -15.19 4.90 -6.98
CA ILE A 9 -15.32 3.68 -6.17
C ILE A 9 -14.03 2.86 -6.26
N GLY A 10 -13.49 2.68 -7.47
CA GLY A 10 -12.21 2.01 -7.68
C GLY A 10 -11.07 2.68 -6.92
N LEU A 11 -10.99 4.01 -6.99
CA LEU A 11 -10.01 4.81 -6.25
C LEU A 11 -10.12 4.60 -4.74
N GLY A 12 -11.35 4.65 -4.19
CA GLY A 12 -11.57 4.41 -2.77
C GLY A 12 -11.11 3.01 -2.34
N LEU A 13 -11.35 1.98 -3.16
CA LEU A 13 -10.90 0.62 -2.88
C LEU A 13 -9.37 0.48 -2.92
N ILE A 14 -8.70 1.17 -3.86
CA ILE A 14 -7.23 1.21 -3.92
C ILE A 14 -6.66 1.80 -2.63
N VAL A 15 -7.17 2.96 -2.21
CA VAL A 15 -6.71 3.65 -0.98
C VAL A 15 -6.94 2.78 0.26
N ILE A 16 -8.11 2.15 0.38
CA ILE A 16 -8.42 1.25 1.50
C ILE A 16 -7.47 0.05 1.49
N GLY A 17 -7.25 -0.58 0.32
CA GLY A 17 -6.35 -1.71 0.18
C GLY A 17 -4.91 -1.37 0.58
N ALA A 18 -4.40 -0.23 0.09
CA ALA A 18 -3.08 0.28 0.42
C ALA A 18 -2.95 0.56 1.92
N GLY A 19 -3.89 1.31 2.50
CA GLY A 19 -3.88 1.65 3.93
C GLY A 19 -3.91 0.42 4.84
N LEU A 20 -4.74 -0.59 4.50
CA LEU A 20 -4.80 -1.84 5.25
C LEU A 20 -3.51 -2.66 5.14
N GLY A 21 -2.91 -2.73 3.96
CA GLY A 21 -1.65 -3.45 3.74
C GLY A 21 -0.47 -2.78 4.46
N ILE A 22 -0.31 -1.47 4.28
CA ILE A 22 0.76 -0.68 4.90
C ILE A 22 0.62 -0.74 6.43
N GLY A 23 -0.59 -0.53 6.94
CA GLY A 23 -0.88 -0.57 8.37
C GLY A 23 -0.55 -1.94 8.99
N LYS A 24 -0.85 -3.04 8.29
CA LYS A 24 -0.47 -4.39 8.72
C LYS A 24 1.05 -4.58 8.79
N PHE A 25 1.78 -4.19 7.75
CA PHE A 25 3.24 -4.30 7.75
C PHE A 25 3.87 -3.45 8.85
N ALA A 26 3.43 -2.19 8.99
CA ALA A 26 3.95 -1.28 10.01
C ALA A 26 3.67 -1.79 11.44
N ALA A 27 2.45 -2.26 11.71
CA ALA A 27 2.09 -2.81 13.01
C ALA A 27 2.90 -4.07 13.34
N ALA A 28 3.03 -5.00 12.38
CA ALA A 28 3.80 -6.23 12.56
C ALA A 28 5.30 -5.94 12.77
N ALA A 29 5.85 -4.96 12.05
CA ALA A 29 7.23 -4.51 12.25
C ALA A 29 7.44 -3.94 13.65
N ALA A 30 6.56 -3.02 14.08
CA ALA A 30 6.64 -2.40 15.40
C ALA A 30 6.54 -3.44 16.54
N GLU A 31 5.61 -4.39 16.43
CA GLU A 31 5.44 -5.46 17.41
C GLU A 31 6.65 -6.41 17.45
N SER A 32 7.24 -6.71 16.29
CA SER A 32 8.44 -7.54 16.18
C SER A 32 9.66 -6.84 16.79
N ILE A 33 9.82 -5.53 16.52
CA ILE A 33 10.91 -4.71 17.09
C ILE A 33 10.75 -4.60 18.61
N ALA A 34 9.53 -4.42 19.11
CA ALA A 34 9.28 -4.37 20.55
C ALA A 34 9.67 -5.68 21.26
N ARG A 35 9.53 -6.83 20.59
CA ARG A 35 9.92 -8.14 21.12
C ARG A 35 11.41 -8.44 20.98
N GLN A 36 12.06 -7.94 19.93
CA GLN A 36 13.48 -8.18 19.64
C GLN A 36 14.18 -6.88 19.18
N PRO A 37 14.45 -5.93 20.11
CA PRO A 37 15.05 -4.65 19.77
C PRO A 37 16.42 -4.77 19.09
N GLU A 38 17.20 -5.80 19.46
CA GLU A 38 18.51 -6.11 18.89
C GLU A 38 18.45 -6.56 17.41
N ALA A 39 17.27 -6.95 16.93
CA ALA A 39 17.05 -7.40 15.56
C ALA A 39 16.40 -6.33 14.65
N THR A 40 16.33 -5.08 15.10
CA THR A 40 15.62 -3.98 14.40
C THR A 40 15.98 -3.89 12.92
N ASP A 41 17.27 -3.83 12.58
CA ASP A 41 17.72 -3.69 11.18
C ASP A 41 17.28 -4.86 10.30
N LYS A 42 17.26 -6.08 10.85
CA LYS A 42 16.82 -7.28 10.13
C LYS A 42 15.30 -7.26 9.90
N ILE A 43 14.53 -6.83 10.90
CA ILE A 43 13.07 -6.72 10.81
C ILE A 43 12.69 -5.66 9.77
N VAL A 44 13.30 -4.47 9.85
CA VAL A 44 13.08 -3.39 8.88
C VAL A 44 13.46 -3.86 7.47
N GLY A 45 14.63 -4.50 7.32
CA GLY A 45 15.06 -5.06 6.03
C GLY A 45 14.08 -6.08 5.46
N ALA A 46 13.50 -6.95 6.29
CA ALA A 46 12.53 -7.96 5.87
C ALA A 46 11.18 -7.35 5.43
N VAL A 47 10.78 -6.22 6.00
CA VAL A 47 9.49 -5.57 5.71
C VAL A 47 9.57 -4.58 4.55
N ASN A 48 10.73 -4.00 4.28
CA ASN A 48 10.90 -2.96 3.24
C ASN A 48 10.53 -3.43 1.83
N LEU A 49 10.97 -4.62 1.40
CA LEU A 49 10.67 -5.10 0.05
C LEU A 49 9.15 -5.36 -0.13
N PRO A 50 8.47 -6.11 0.75
CA PRO A 50 7.01 -6.25 0.68
C PRO A 50 6.25 -4.91 0.72
N LEU A 51 6.67 -3.97 1.58
CA LEU A 51 6.04 -2.66 1.69
C LEU A 51 6.21 -1.84 0.39
N PHE A 52 7.41 -1.84 -0.18
CA PHE A 52 7.70 -1.19 -1.46
C PHE A 52 6.86 -1.75 -2.60
N LEU A 53 6.71 -3.09 -2.68
CA LEU A 53 5.88 -3.72 -3.71
C LEU A 53 4.40 -3.37 -3.53
N LEU A 54 3.91 -3.30 -2.29
CA LEU A 54 2.54 -2.87 -2.00
C LEU A 54 2.30 -1.42 -2.41
N GLU A 55 3.18 -0.50 -2.01
CA GLU A 55 3.10 0.91 -2.42
C GLU A 55 3.19 1.05 -3.94
N GLY A 56 4.10 0.34 -4.58
CA GLY A 56 4.26 0.38 -6.03
C GLY A 56 2.98 0.00 -6.79
N VAL A 57 2.28 -1.05 -6.33
CA VAL A 57 0.99 -1.45 -6.92
C VAL A 57 -0.09 -0.39 -6.67
N ALA A 58 -0.14 0.20 -5.48
CA ALA A 58 -1.10 1.25 -5.15
C ALA A 58 -0.91 2.50 -6.01
N ILE A 59 0.34 2.97 -6.13
CA ILE A 59 0.71 4.14 -6.95
C ILE A 59 0.36 3.89 -8.41
N LEU A 60 0.71 2.73 -8.97
CA LEU A 60 0.37 2.40 -10.35
C LEU A 60 -1.14 2.40 -10.57
N ALA A 61 -1.92 1.84 -9.63
CA ALA A 61 -3.37 1.83 -9.72
C ALA A 61 -3.96 3.25 -9.69
N GLU A 62 -3.46 4.14 -8.82
CA GLU A 62 -3.85 5.55 -8.79
C GLU A 62 -3.50 6.26 -10.10
N VAL A 63 -2.29 6.06 -10.64
CA VAL A 63 -1.87 6.65 -11.92
C VAL A 63 -2.82 6.24 -13.04
N PHE A 64 -3.12 4.95 -13.19
CA PHE A 64 -4.06 4.50 -14.23
C PHE A 64 -5.48 5.06 -14.01
N THR A 65 -5.91 5.19 -12.75
CA THR A 65 -7.21 5.78 -12.41
C THR A 65 -7.27 7.25 -12.83
N PHE A 66 -6.20 8.02 -12.59
CA PHE A 66 -6.11 9.41 -13.06
C PHE A 66 -6.05 9.51 -14.58
N LEU A 67 -5.31 8.63 -15.26
CA LEU A 67 -5.24 8.60 -16.72
C LEU A 67 -6.62 8.39 -17.36
N MET A 68 -7.47 7.54 -16.78
CA MET A 68 -8.85 7.33 -17.26
C MET A 68 -9.76 8.56 -17.15
N LEU A 69 -9.40 9.56 -16.34
CA LEU A 69 -10.18 10.78 -16.19
C LEU A 69 -9.80 11.86 -17.21
N ILE A 70 -8.62 11.75 -17.83
CA ILE A 70 -8.05 12.80 -18.69
C ILE A 70 -7.79 12.36 -20.13
N LEU A 71 -7.73 11.05 -20.41
CA LEU A 71 -7.57 10.46 -21.75
C LEU A 71 -8.92 9.95 -22.26
#